data_AF-A0A1V4QEM4-F1
#
_entry.id   AF-A0A1V4QEM4-F1
#
_cell.length_a   1.000
_cell.length_b   1.000
_cell.length_c   1.000
_cell.angle_alpha   90.00
_cell.angle_beta   90.00
_cell.angle_gamma   90.00
#
_symmetry.space_group_name_H-M   'P 1'
#
loop_
_entity.id
_entity.type
_entity.pdbx_description
1 polymer ?
#
loop_
_entity_poly.entity_id
_entity_poly.type
_entity_poly.pdbx_seq_one_letter_code
_entity_poly.pdbx_strand_id
1 'polypeptide(L)'
;MKVLRSFILTGAWVILLWGGYTIDYSPAEFSFYKEKGYDRIKTPRFELCGEPGTPELPAVYLNYIIPPDAKAESIIISQSHLVQIPGKYLIFPAQPPSPIGETLPWVPPDTLIYNSDSLFPGRFIRITDVGIMDGARIVTVEFRPLRYRPKTGRLYIVRQVQFEFVFGPNSLPELRPQVRGRYEQMVYDVAIREVVENDYEVSAYYQKPVIVEENQLGSISPFPTAPAVIIAPDEFHSAFQVYADWMTDQGIRTALISPQTIYGYF
;
A
#
# COMPACT_ATOMS: atom_id res chain seq x y z
N MET A 1 -29.76 35.13 49.81
CA MET A 1 -28.81 34.01 50.02
C MET A 1 -28.95 33.06 48.84
N LYS A 2 -27.85 32.89 48.10
CA LYS A 2 -27.54 32.12 46.88
C LYS A 2 -28.65 31.36 46.12
N VAL A 3 -28.83 31.82 44.88
CA VAL A 3 -29.41 31.14 43.71
C VAL A 3 -28.51 29.96 43.31
N LEU A 4 -29.10 28.78 43.04
CA LEU A 4 -28.43 27.71 42.30
C LEU A 4 -29.33 27.32 41.11
N ARG A 5 -29.02 27.88 39.94
CA ARG A 5 -29.61 27.46 38.66
C ARG A 5 -28.87 26.21 38.20
N SER A 6 -29.57 25.10 38.12
CA SER A 6 -29.11 23.89 37.45
C SER A 6 -29.11 24.13 35.94
N PHE A 7 -27.92 24.25 35.34
CA PHE A 7 -27.72 24.13 33.91
C PHE A 7 -27.24 22.71 33.63
N ILE A 8 -28.13 21.87 33.10
CA ILE A 8 -27.74 20.62 32.47
C ILE A 8 -27.23 20.99 31.07
N LEU A 9 -25.92 21.17 30.94
CA LEU A 9 -25.26 21.14 29.64
C LEU A 9 -25.00 19.67 29.30
N THR A 10 -25.86 19.06 28.50
CA THR A 10 -25.51 17.86 27.74
C THR A 10 -24.56 18.29 26.62
N GLY A 11 -23.28 18.46 26.95
CA GLY A 11 -22.23 18.55 25.96
C GLY A 11 -22.07 17.18 25.31
N ALA A 12 -22.59 17.02 24.09
CA ALA A 12 -22.12 15.97 23.22
C ALA A 12 -20.65 16.31 22.90
N TRP A 13 -19.74 15.63 23.59
CA TRP A 13 -18.33 15.63 23.23
C TRP A 13 -18.21 14.87 21.92
N VAL A 14 -18.30 15.58 20.80
CA VAL A 14 -17.69 15.10 19.56
C VAL A 14 -16.19 15.20 19.82
N ILE A 15 -15.63 14.11 20.33
CA ILE A 15 -14.19 13.90 20.32
C ILE A 15 -13.85 13.69 18.84
N LEU A 16 -13.58 14.79 18.13
CA LEU A 16 -12.78 14.73 16.91
C LEU A 16 -11.40 14.29 17.41
N LEU A 17 -11.17 12.97 17.40
CA LEU A 17 -9.82 12.44 17.42
C LEU A 17 -9.07 13.20 16.32
N TRP A 18 -8.04 13.94 16.68
CA TRP A 18 -7.05 14.44 15.73
C TRP A 18 -6.38 13.20 15.11
N GLY A 19 -7.02 12.60 14.10
CA GLY A 19 -6.72 11.26 13.58
C GLY A 19 -6.67 11.23 12.06
N GLY A 20 -6.18 12.30 11.45
CA GLY A 20 -5.97 12.39 10.01
C GLY A 20 -4.55 12.02 9.60
N TYR A 21 -4.42 11.54 8.36
CA TYR A 21 -3.15 11.27 7.71
C TYR A 21 -2.64 12.52 7.03
N THR A 22 -1.31 12.69 6.98
CA THR A 22 -0.67 13.82 6.33
C THR A 22 0.26 13.35 5.22
N ILE A 23 0.17 13.99 4.05
CA ILE A 23 1.08 13.81 2.93
C ILE A 23 1.69 15.17 2.58
N ASP A 24 3.02 15.26 2.56
CA ASP A 24 3.71 16.43 2.04
C ASP A 24 4.94 16.01 1.23
N TYR A 25 5.09 16.59 0.05
CA TYR A 25 6.24 16.40 -0.82
C TYR A 25 6.82 17.76 -1.22
N SER A 26 8.13 17.77 -1.42
CA SER A 26 8.86 18.97 -1.80
C SER A 26 8.88 19.15 -3.31
N PRO A 27 8.77 20.39 -3.84
CA PRO A 27 9.03 20.67 -5.25
C PRO A 27 10.41 20.18 -5.71
N ALA A 28 11.39 20.09 -4.81
CA ALA A 28 12.75 19.64 -5.11
C ALA A 28 12.85 18.16 -5.52
N GLU A 29 11.81 17.36 -5.27
CA GLU A 29 11.74 15.95 -5.68
C GLU A 29 11.41 15.77 -7.17
N PHE A 30 11.07 16.87 -7.85
CA PHE A 30 10.70 16.89 -9.26
C PHE A 30 11.70 17.72 -10.05
N SER A 31 12.41 17.06 -10.96
CA SER A 31 13.28 17.71 -11.95
C SER A 31 12.67 17.55 -13.34
N PHE A 32 13.10 18.40 -14.28
CA PHE A 32 12.51 18.45 -15.62
C PHE A 32 13.61 18.33 -16.67
N TYR A 33 13.32 17.62 -17.75
CA TYR A 33 14.16 17.56 -18.93
C TYR A 33 13.31 17.64 -20.19
N LYS A 34 13.95 17.94 -21.33
CA LYS A 34 13.26 18.03 -22.62
C LYS A 34 13.29 16.70 -23.36
N GLU A 35 12.13 16.27 -23.84
CA GLU A 35 11.98 15.09 -24.69
C GLU A 35 10.97 15.40 -25.81
N LYS A 36 11.39 15.26 -27.07
CA LYS A 36 10.55 15.54 -28.25
C LYS A 36 9.86 16.91 -28.24
N GLY A 37 10.49 17.92 -27.61
CA GLY A 37 9.94 19.28 -27.47
C GLY A 37 9.04 19.51 -26.26
N TYR A 38 8.75 18.48 -25.47
CA TYR A 38 7.94 18.54 -24.25
C TYR A 38 8.82 18.52 -22.99
N ASP A 39 8.27 18.99 -21.88
CA ASP A 39 8.81 18.86 -20.53
C ASP A 39 8.40 17.51 -19.94
N ARG A 40 9.39 16.68 -19.61
CA ARG A 40 9.18 15.40 -18.93
C ARG A 40 9.76 15.45 -17.52
N ILE A 41 9.04 14.84 -16.60
CA ILE A 41 9.35 14.90 -15.16
C ILE A 41 10.26 13.72 -14.82
N LYS A 42 11.35 14.00 -14.12
CA LYS A 42 12.25 12.98 -13.55
C LYS A 42 12.14 13.01 -12.04
N THR A 43 11.85 11.85 -11.47
CA THR A 43 11.62 11.67 -10.04
C THR A 43 11.95 10.23 -9.62
N PRO A 44 12.53 10.00 -8.43
CA PRO A 44 13.02 8.67 -8.03
C PRO A 44 11.96 7.77 -7.38
N ARG A 45 10.90 8.34 -6.79
CA ARG A 45 9.95 7.63 -5.92
C ARG A 45 8.53 7.54 -6.48
N PHE A 46 8.28 8.12 -7.64
CA PHE A 46 6.95 8.21 -8.22
C PHE A 46 6.93 7.53 -9.57
N GLU A 47 5.79 6.94 -9.87
CA GLU A 47 5.51 6.37 -11.18
C GLU A 47 4.91 7.45 -12.07
N LEU A 48 5.42 7.57 -13.29
CA LEU A 48 4.86 8.45 -14.30
C LEU A 48 3.65 7.76 -14.92
N CYS A 49 2.48 8.37 -14.78
CA CYS A 49 1.22 7.78 -15.21
C CYS A 49 0.35 8.79 -15.98
N GLY A 50 -0.57 8.25 -16.77
CA GLY A 50 -1.52 9.02 -17.57
C GLY A 50 -2.13 8.13 -18.64
N GLU A 51 -3.37 8.43 -19.02
CA GLU A 51 -3.96 7.80 -20.20
C GLU A 51 -3.21 8.27 -21.46
N PRO A 52 -3.02 7.42 -22.48
CA PRO A 52 -2.32 7.79 -23.70
C PRO A 52 -2.82 9.13 -24.29
N GLY A 53 -1.89 10.05 -24.54
CA GLY A 53 -2.18 11.40 -25.04
C GLY A 53 -2.48 12.44 -23.96
N THR A 54 -2.79 12.06 -22.72
CA THR A 54 -2.96 13.01 -21.60
C THR A 54 -1.63 13.40 -20.98
N PRO A 55 -1.52 14.50 -20.22
CA PRO A 55 -0.26 14.86 -19.55
C PRO A 55 0.26 13.75 -18.64
N GLU A 56 1.48 13.30 -18.89
CA GLU A 56 2.19 12.33 -18.05
C GLU A 56 2.62 13.02 -16.75
N LEU A 57 2.06 12.59 -15.62
CA LEU A 57 2.32 13.19 -14.31
C LEU A 57 2.66 12.11 -13.27
N PRO A 58 3.47 12.44 -12.26
CA PRO A 58 3.83 11.50 -11.21
C PRO A 58 2.63 11.14 -10.32
N ALA A 59 2.55 9.87 -9.97
CA ALA A 59 1.70 9.32 -8.92
C ALA A 59 2.53 8.48 -7.96
N VAL A 60 2.07 8.41 -6.71
CA VAL A 60 2.57 7.50 -5.69
C VAL A 60 1.40 6.73 -5.10
N TYR A 61 1.62 5.48 -4.73
CA TYR A 61 0.64 4.61 -4.11
C TYR A 61 1.05 4.37 -2.67
N LEU A 62 0.21 4.84 -1.75
CA LEU A 62 0.46 4.82 -0.32
C LEU A 62 -0.50 3.83 0.32
N ASN A 63 0.04 2.92 1.13
CA ASN A 63 -0.75 1.88 1.76
C ASN A 63 -1.02 2.25 3.22
N TYR A 64 -2.24 2.04 3.67
CA TYR A 64 -2.65 2.29 5.04
C TYR A 64 -3.33 1.04 5.61
N ILE A 65 -2.88 0.58 6.78
CA ILE A 65 -3.63 -0.43 7.52
C ILE A 65 -4.89 0.23 8.11
N ILE A 66 -6.03 -0.44 8.02
CA ILE A 66 -7.31 0.06 8.54
C ILE A 66 -7.95 -1.00 9.45
N PRO A 67 -8.98 -0.66 10.26
CA PRO A 67 -9.64 -1.64 11.10
C PRO A 67 -10.10 -2.87 10.29
N PRO A 68 -9.94 -4.09 10.85
CA PRO A 68 -10.15 -5.33 10.12
C PRO A 68 -11.61 -5.58 9.73
N ASP A 69 -12.55 -4.91 10.39
CA ASP A 69 -14.00 -4.93 10.13
C ASP A 69 -14.50 -3.64 9.44
N ALA A 70 -13.59 -2.80 8.96
CA ALA A 70 -13.93 -1.56 8.25
C ALA A 70 -13.67 -1.66 6.73
N LYS A 71 -14.49 -0.98 5.95
CA LYS A 71 -14.25 -0.69 4.53
C LYS A 71 -14.05 0.80 4.38
N ALA A 72 -12.93 1.22 3.79
CA ALA A 72 -12.73 2.63 3.42
C ALA A 72 -13.65 2.96 2.22
N GLU A 73 -14.71 3.73 2.45
CA GLU A 73 -15.69 4.09 1.43
C GLU A 73 -15.28 5.35 0.66
N SER A 74 -14.67 6.30 1.36
CA SER A 74 -14.21 7.56 0.76
C SER A 74 -13.09 8.19 1.58
N ILE A 75 -12.47 9.23 0.99
CA ILE A 75 -11.49 10.09 1.65
C ILE A 75 -12.11 11.48 1.81
N ILE A 76 -12.04 12.03 3.01
CA ILE A 76 -12.33 13.44 3.29
C ILE A 76 -11.01 14.19 3.41
N ILE A 77 -10.87 15.27 2.64
CA ILE A 77 -9.68 16.13 2.68
C ILE A 77 -10.01 17.34 3.54
N SER A 78 -9.35 17.46 4.69
CA SER A 78 -9.56 18.58 5.61
C SER A 78 -8.69 19.79 5.23
N GLN A 79 -7.49 19.54 4.68
CA GLN A 79 -6.57 20.59 4.27
C GLN A 79 -5.75 20.18 3.05
N SER A 80 -5.44 21.13 2.16
CA SER A 80 -4.42 20.99 1.12
C SER A 80 -3.96 22.37 0.65
N HIS A 81 -2.71 22.48 0.20
CA HIS A 81 -2.14 23.72 -0.32
C HIS A 81 -1.67 23.52 -1.75
N LEU A 82 -2.17 24.35 -2.67
CA LEU A 82 -1.76 24.31 -4.06
C LEU A 82 -0.72 25.41 -4.31
N VAL A 83 0.53 25.02 -4.57
CA VAL A 83 1.64 25.96 -4.78
C VAL A 83 2.06 25.89 -6.24
N GLN A 84 2.17 27.03 -6.91
CA GLN A 84 2.64 27.06 -8.29
C GLN A 84 4.15 26.78 -8.36
N ILE A 85 4.56 25.90 -9.26
CA ILE A 85 5.95 25.73 -9.65
C ILE A 85 6.26 26.80 -10.72
N PRO A 86 7.18 27.74 -10.46
CA PRO A 86 7.48 28.83 -11.40
C PRO A 86 7.96 28.32 -12.75
N GLY A 87 7.40 28.85 -13.84
CA GLY A 87 7.77 28.48 -15.20
C GLY A 87 6.56 28.35 -16.12
N LYS A 88 6.85 27.96 -17.36
CA LYS A 88 5.85 27.55 -18.36
C LYS A 88 6.24 26.19 -18.90
N TYR A 89 5.34 25.23 -18.71
CA TYR A 89 5.58 23.83 -18.99
C TYR A 89 4.67 23.36 -20.11
N LEU A 90 5.22 22.54 -21.01
CA LEU A 90 4.48 21.76 -21.98
C LEU A 90 4.69 20.28 -21.64
N ILE A 91 3.88 19.74 -20.72
CA ILE A 91 4.10 18.40 -20.17
C ILE A 91 4.00 17.33 -21.26
N PHE A 92 4.91 16.36 -21.21
CA PHE A 92 4.96 15.23 -22.14
C PHE A 92 3.64 14.43 -22.13
N PRO A 93 3.08 14.09 -23.31
CA PRO A 93 1.88 13.26 -23.37
C PRO A 93 2.24 11.82 -23.03
N ALA A 94 1.51 11.23 -22.07
CA ALA A 94 1.67 9.83 -21.68
C ALA A 94 1.54 8.93 -22.92
N GLN A 95 2.39 7.91 -22.98
CA GLN A 95 2.42 6.93 -24.07
C GLN A 95 1.88 5.60 -23.56
N PRO A 96 1.31 4.76 -24.44
CA PRO A 96 0.86 3.43 -24.04
C PRO A 96 2.04 2.60 -23.51
N PRO A 97 1.80 1.68 -22.54
CA PRO A 97 2.83 0.74 -22.11
C PRO A 97 3.27 -0.11 -23.29
N SER A 98 4.58 -0.20 -23.52
CA SER A 98 5.15 -0.96 -24.63
C SER A 98 5.69 -2.30 -24.13
N PRO A 99 5.30 -3.43 -24.75
CA PRO A 99 5.97 -4.71 -24.51
C PRO A 99 7.48 -4.61 -24.76
N ILE A 100 8.26 -5.42 -24.04
CA ILE A 100 9.71 -5.46 -24.21
C ILE A 100 10.02 -5.89 -25.66
N GLY A 101 10.78 -5.07 -26.38
CA GLY A 101 11.19 -5.33 -27.77
C GLY A 101 10.22 -4.81 -28.83
N GLU A 102 9.08 -4.24 -28.44
CA GLU A 102 8.14 -3.62 -29.37
C GLU A 102 8.27 -2.09 -29.33
N THR A 103 8.07 -1.45 -30.49
CA THR A 103 7.95 0.01 -30.60
C THR A 103 6.53 0.34 -31.02
N LEU A 104 5.76 0.92 -30.10
CA LEU A 104 4.41 1.38 -30.39
C LEU A 104 4.43 2.73 -31.14
N PRO A 105 3.43 3.00 -32.00
CA PRO A 105 3.27 4.30 -32.62
C PRO A 105 3.15 5.41 -31.57
N TRP A 106 3.73 6.58 -31.90
CA TRP A 106 3.60 7.78 -31.07
C TRP A 106 2.15 8.23 -30.95
N VAL A 107 1.69 8.45 -29.73
CA VAL A 107 0.39 9.04 -29.44
C VAL A 107 0.56 10.55 -29.20
N PRO A 108 -0.01 11.42 -30.06
CA PRO A 108 0.09 12.86 -29.87
C PRO A 108 -0.73 13.35 -28.67
N PRO A 109 -0.50 14.59 -28.19
CA PRO A 109 -1.28 15.18 -27.12
C PRO A 109 -2.77 15.20 -27.45
N ASP A 110 -3.60 14.77 -26.50
CA ASP A 110 -5.05 14.89 -26.59
C ASP A 110 -5.42 16.38 -26.62
N THR A 111 -5.90 16.82 -27.78
CA THR A 111 -6.27 18.22 -28.02
C THR A 111 -7.34 18.75 -27.08
N LEU A 112 -8.25 17.90 -26.57
CA LEU A 112 -9.29 18.32 -25.63
C LEU A 112 -8.69 18.65 -24.26
N ILE A 113 -7.69 17.90 -23.84
CA ILE A 113 -6.98 18.14 -22.58
C ILE A 113 -5.98 19.29 -22.73
N TYR A 114 -5.15 19.25 -23.77
CA TYR A 114 -4.06 20.22 -23.94
C TYR A 114 -4.53 21.64 -24.27
N ASN A 115 -5.71 21.80 -24.87
CA ASN A 115 -6.32 23.11 -25.11
C ASN A 115 -7.25 23.57 -23.96
N SER A 116 -7.42 22.76 -22.91
CA SER A 116 -8.19 23.11 -21.72
C SER A 116 -7.32 23.82 -20.69
N ASP A 117 -7.89 24.82 -20.01
CA ASP A 117 -7.24 25.45 -18.85
C ASP A 117 -7.67 24.81 -17.53
N SER A 118 -8.40 23.69 -17.58
CA SER A 118 -8.79 22.93 -16.38
C SER A 118 -7.59 22.30 -15.71
N LEU A 119 -7.63 22.19 -14.37
CA LEU A 119 -6.58 21.49 -13.62
C LEU A 119 -6.66 19.98 -13.88
N PHE A 120 -5.62 19.44 -14.50
CA PHE A 120 -5.43 18.01 -14.71
C PHE A 120 -4.40 17.44 -13.71
N PRO A 121 -4.55 16.20 -13.22
CA PRO A 121 -5.74 15.37 -13.33
C PRO A 121 -6.84 15.91 -12.41
N GLY A 122 -8.12 15.61 -12.67
CA GLY A 122 -9.25 16.21 -11.96
C GLY A 122 -9.23 15.98 -10.43
N ARG A 123 -8.80 14.79 -10.00
CA ARG A 123 -8.58 14.40 -8.60
C ARG A 123 -7.08 14.17 -8.36
N PHE A 124 -6.59 14.56 -7.19
CA PHE A 124 -5.19 14.38 -6.80
C PHE A 124 -4.98 13.32 -5.72
N ILE A 125 -6.07 12.81 -5.14
CA ILE A 125 -6.04 11.72 -4.16
C ILE A 125 -7.29 10.86 -4.36
N ARG A 126 -7.13 9.54 -4.32
CA ARG A 126 -8.25 8.57 -4.32
C ARG A 126 -7.82 7.21 -3.78
N ILE A 127 -8.80 6.46 -3.29
CA ILE A 127 -8.63 5.02 -3.03
C ILE A 127 -8.60 4.30 -4.38
N THR A 128 -7.61 3.44 -4.59
CA THR A 128 -7.49 2.62 -5.82
C THR A 128 -7.75 1.15 -5.57
N ASP A 129 -7.36 0.62 -4.41
CA ASP A 129 -7.51 -0.79 -4.11
C ASP A 129 -7.62 -1.06 -2.60
N VAL A 130 -8.10 -2.26 -2.26
CA VAL A 130 -8.12 -2.79 -0.89
C VAL A 130 -7.64 -4.23 -0.91
N GLY A 131 -6.51 -4.48 -0.26
CA GLY A 131 -5.89 -5.79 -0.13
C GLY A 131 -6.00 -6.36 1.29
N ILE A 132 -5.74 -7.66 1.39
CA ILE A 132 -5.55 -8.36 2.66
C ILE A 132 -4.15 -8.95 2.65
N MET A 133 -3.31 -8.53 3.61
CA MET A 133 -1.99 -9.11 3.81
C MET A 133 -1.97 -9.75 5.19
N ASP A 134 -1.90 -11.08 5.23
CA ASP A 134 -1.82 -11.82 6.50
C ASP A 134 -3.00 -11.58 7.46
N GLY A 135 -4.20 -11.31 6.93
CA GLY A 135 -5.36 -10.93 7.72
C GLY A 135 -5.37 -9.46 8.17
N ALA A 136 -4.32 -8.68 7.89
CA ALA A 136 -4.37 -7.22 7.97
C ALA A 136 -5.09 -6.66 6.74
N ARG A 137 -6.05 -5.76 6.95
CA ARG A 137 -6.72 -5.05 5.86
C ARG A 137 -5.93 -3.79 5.52
N ILE A 138 -5.52 -3.67 4.26
CA ILE A 138 -4.69 -2.57 3.77
C ILE A 138 -5.41 -1.88 2.62
N VAL A 139 -5.52 -0.57 2.69
CA VAL A 139 -6.08 0.28 1.63
C VAL A 139 -4.94 0.96 0.89
N THR A 140 -4.99 0.92 -0.44
CA THR A 140 -4.06 1.65 -1.30
C THR A 140 -4.68 2.96 -1.78
N VAL A 141 -3.98 4.05 -1.52
CA VAL A 141 -4.35 5.41 -1.91
C VAL A 141 -3.38 5.90 -2.99
N GLU A 142 -3.91 6.23 -4.16
CA GLU A 142 -3.16 6.95 -5.17
C GLU A 142 -3.14 8.44 -4.82
N PHE A 143 -1.94 9.01 -4.74
CA PHE A 143 -1.70 10.43 -4.60
C PHE A 143 -0.93 10.98 -5.79
N ARG A 144 -1.43 12.05 -6.39
CA ARG A 144 -0.84 12.75 -7.54
C ARG A 144 -0.39 14.14 -7.10
N PRO A 145 0.89 14.32 -6.71
CA PRO A 145 1.39 15.58 -6.17
C PRO A 145 1.30 16.74 -7.16
N LEU A 146 1.42 16.47 -8.46
CA LEU A 146 1.48 17.53 -9.47
C LEU A 146 0.14 17.71 -10.18
N ARG A 147 -0.25 18.97 -10.35
CA ARG A 147 -1.41 19.38 -11.13
C ARG A 147 -1.02 20.39 -12.19
N TYR A 148 -1.59 20.25 -13.37
CA TYR A 148 -1.19 20.99 -14.55
C TYR A 148 -2.41 21.66 -15.19
N ARG A 149 -2.25 22.91 -15.64
CA ARG A 149 -3.20 23.60 -16.53
C ARG A 149 -2.59 23.66 -17.93
N PRO A 150 -3.01 22.78 -18.85
CA PRO A 150 -2.33 22.62 -20.13
C PRO A 150 -2.31 23.86 -21.01
N LYS A 151 -3.46 24.52 -21.18
CA LYS A 151 -3.57 25.70 -22.05
C LYS A 151 -2.63 26.84 -21.64
N THR A 152 -2.50 27.10 -20.34
CA THR A 152 -1.64 28.16 -19.81
C THR A 152 -0.21 27.71 -19.54
N GLY A 153 0.03 26.39 -19.51
CA GLY A 153 1.32 25.80 -19.19
C GLY A 153 1.72 25.94 -17.72
N ARG A 154 0.76 26.14 -16.81
CA ARG A 154 1.04 26.34 -15.38
C ARG A 154 1.04 25.01 -14.65
N LEU A 155 2.11 24.75 -13.89
CA LEU A 155 2.27 23.56 -13.08
C LEU A 155 2.18 23.93 -11.60
N TYR A 156 1.55 23.05 -10.83
CA TYR A 156 1.30 23.22 -9.41
C TYR A 156 1.68 21.93 -8.69
N ILE A 157 2.09 22.08 -7.44
CA ILE A 157 2.25 20.97 -6.50
C ILE A 157 1.20 21.10 -5.40
N VAL A 158 0.57 19.99 -5.06
CA VAL A 158 -0.32 19.86 -3.91
C VAL A 158 0.52 19.43 -2.71
N ARG A 159 0.48 20.23 -1.65
CA ARG A 159 1.31 20.08 -0.45
C ARG A 159 0.47 20.08 0.81
N GLN A 160 1.06 19.57 1.89
CA GLN A 160 0.47 19.58 3.23
C GLN A 160 -0.99 19.11 3.21
N VAL A 161 -1.21 17.95 2.59
CA VAL A 161 -2.54 17.36 2.46
C VAL A 161 -2.87 16.63 3.74
N GLN A 162 -3.94 17.03 4.40
CA GLN A 162 -4.51 16.34 5.54
C GLN A 162 -5.82 15.68 5.10
N PHE A 163 -5.96 14.40 5.40
CA PHE A 163 -7.14 13.64 5.01
C PHE A 163 -7.47 12.54 6.01
N GLU A 164 -8.72 12.07 5.95
CA GLU A 164 -9.25 11.00 6.79
C GLU A 164 -10.04 10.01 5.92
N PHE A 165 -10.06 8.73 6.34
CA PHE A 165 -10.94 7.74 5.74
C PHE A 165 -12.34 7.82 6.36
N VAL A 166 -13.36 7.70 5.51
CA VAL A 166 -14.71 7.41 5.95
C VAL A 166 -14.90 5.90 5.89
N PHE A 167 -15.16 5.29 7.03
CA PHE A 167 -15.34 3.85 7.15
C PHE A 167 -16.81 3.46 7.13
N GLY A 168 -17.12 2.45 6.31
CA GLY A 168 -18.33 1.65 6.41
C GLY A 168 -18.04 0.29 7.06
N PRO A 169 -19.08 -0.44 7.51
CA PRO A 169 -18.91 -1.77 8.08
C PRO A 169 -18.49 -2.78 7.01
N ASN A 170 -17.72 -3.79 7.42
CA ASN A 170 -17.31 -4.91 6.58
C ASN A 170 -17.08 -6.17 7.44
N SER A 171 -17.09 -7.35 6.83
CA SER A 171 -16.72 -8.57 7.55
C SER A 171 -15.22 -8.58 7.86
N LEU A 172 -14.81 -9.36 8.86
CA LEU A 172 -13.39 -9.67 9.04
C LEU A 172 -12.85 -10.42 7.82
N PRO A 173 -11.54 -10.32 7.51
CA PRO A 173 -10.91 -11.12 6.48
C PRO A 173 -11.15 -12.62 6.68
N GLU A 174 -11.62 -13.31 5.63
CA GLU A 174 -11.92 -14.74 5.68
C GLU A 174 -10.64 -15.57 5.83
N LEU A 175 -9.60 -15.23 5.06
CA LEU A 175 -8.30 -15.88 5.10
C LEU A 175 -7.38 -15.13 6.05
N ARG A 176 -7.10 -15.75 7.21
CA ARG A 176 -6.15 -15.27 8.20
C ARG A 176 -5.52 -16.44 8.97
N PRO A 177 -4.23 -16.34 9.34
CA PRO A 177 -3.60 -17.37 10.16
C PRO A 177 -4.36 -17.53 11.49
N GLN A 178 -4.51 -18.77 11.95
CA GLN A 178 -5.08 -19.05 13.28
C GLN A 178 -3.99 -19.29 14.31
N VAL A 179 -2.92 -19.98 13.91
CA VAL A 179 -1.77 -20.32 14.75
C VAL A 179 -0.49 -20.01 13.96
N ARG A 180 0.52 -19.46 14.62
CA ARG A 180 1.82 -19.14 13.99
C ARG A 180 2.99 -19.27 14.97
N GLY A 181 4.17 -19.59 14.45
CA GLY A 181 5.42 -19.58 15.19
C GLY A 181 5.87 -18.19 15.60
N ARG A 182 6.63 -18.08 16.69
CA ARG A 182 7.21 -16.81 17.14
C ARG A 182 8.09 -16.15 16.08
N TYR A 183 9.00 -16.91 15.49
CA TYR A 183 9.93 -16.42 14.48
C TYR A 183 9.18 -15.88 13.25
N GLU A 184 8.23 -16.66 12.72
CA GLU A 184 7.42 -16.24 11.57
C GLU A 184 6.62 -14.99 11.90
N GLN A 185 6.03 -14.90 13.09
CA GLN A 185 5.27 -13.72 13.48
C GLN A 185 6.15 -12.46 13.53
N MET A 186 7.41 -12.57 13.95
CA MET A 186 8.36 -11.45 13.91
C MET A 186 8.63 -10.98 12.47
N VAL A 187 8.75 -11.90 11.52
CA VAL A 187 8.95 -11.55 10.10
C VAL A 187 7.73 -10.80 9.54
N TYR A 188 6.52 -11.30 9.79
CA TYR A 188 5.29 -10.64 9.34
C TYR A 188 5.06 -9.28 10.01
N ASP A 189 5.39 -9.15 11.30
CA ASP A 189 5.33 -7.89 12.03
C ASP A 189 6.22 -6.80 11.41
N VAL A 190 7.38 -7.19 10.85
CA VAL A 190 8.27 -6.27 10.13
C VAL A 190 7.69 -5.97 8.75
N ALA A 191 7.32 -7.00 7.99
CA ALA A 191 6.78 -6.84 6.64
C ALA A 191 5.53 -5.95 6.59
N ILE A 192 4.60 -6.11 7.54
CA ILE A 192 3.39 -5.26 7.61
C ILE A 192 3.75 -3.79 7.86
N ARG A 193 4.71 -3.53 8.78
CA ARG A 193 5.13 -2.15 9.09
C ARG A 193 5.86 -1.49 7.92
N GLU A 194 6.64 -2.23 7.15
CA GLU A 194 7.36 -1.69 5.99
C GLU A 194 6.43 -1.36 4.82
N VAL A 195 5.30 -2.06 4.72
CA VAL A 195 4.36 -1.87 3.61
C VAL A 195 3.42 -0.69 3.83
N VAL A 196 3.16 -0.27 5.07
CA VAL A 196 2.15 0.75 5.41
C VAL A 196 2.74 2.06 5.92
N GLU A 197 2.13 3.18 5.56
CA GLU A 197 2.54 4.52 5.98
C GLU A 197 2.18 4.83 7.45
N ASN A 198 1.17 4.14 7.99
CA ASN A 198 0.68 4.28 9.36
C ASN A 198 1.11 3.11 10.24
N ASP A 199 2.41 2.81 10.26
CA ASP A 199 3.01 1.69 11.01
C ASP A 199 2.65 1.70 12.51
N TYR A 200 2.44 2.88 13.09
CA TYR A 200 2.01 3.11 14.46
C TYR A 200 0.59 2.58 14.75
N GLU A 201 -0.26 2.39 13.74
CA GLU A 201 -1.60 1.82 13.88
C GLU A 201 -1.60 0.29 13.72
N VAL A 202 -0.48 -0.32 13.33
CA VAL A 202 -0.40 -1.78 13.11
C VAL A 202 -0.78 -2.55 14.37
N SER A 203 -0.33 -2.13 15.55
CA SER A 203 -0.67 -2.78 16.81
C SER A 203 -2.17 -2.71 17.16
N ALA A 204 -2.88 -1.71 16.64
CA ALA A 204 -4.30 -1.51 16.87
C ALA A 204 -5.18 -2.29 15.88
N TYR A 205 -4.76 -2.39 14.61
CA TYR A 205 -5.61 -2.93 13.55
C TYR A 205 -5.23 -4.34 13.09
N TYR A 206 -3.98 -4.77 13.28
CA TYR A 206 -3.56 -6.10 12.89
C TYR A 206 -3.88 -7.13 13.98
N GLN A 207 -4.80 -8.05 13.66
CA GLN A 207 -5.19 -9.14 14.55
C GLN A 207 -4.21 -10.30 14.42
N LYS A 208 -3.25 -10.39 15.34
CA LYS A 208 -2.27 -11.48 15.36
C LYS A 208 -2.94 -12.84 15.61
N PRO A 209 -2.44 -13.92 14.97
CA PRO A 209 -2.84 -15.29 15.29
C PRO A 209 -2.41 -15.69 16.71
N VAL A 210 -2.87 -16.87 17.16
CA VAL A 210 -2.32 -17.50 18.36
C VAL A 210 -0.85 -17.84 18.12
N ILE A 211 0.04 -17.29 18.94
CA ILE A 211 1.48 -17.48 18.81
C ILE A 211 1.92 -18.68 19.64
N VAL A 212 2.62 -19.61 19.02
CA VAL A 212 3.18 -20.83 19.64
C VAL A 212 4.69 -20.91 19.43
N GLU A 213 5.37 -21.74 20.21
CA GLU A 213 6.78 -22.08 19.93
C GLU A 213 6.87 -22.89 18.63
N GLU A 214 7.99 -22.81 17.90
CA GLU A 214 8.11 -23.44 16.59
C GLU A 214 7.91 -24.97 16.63
N ASN A 215 8.35 -25.62 17.71
CA ASN A 215 8.18 -27.06 17.91
C ASN A 215 6.73 -27.48 18.22
N GLN A 216 5.80 -26.53 18.32
CA GLN A 216 4.36 -26.76 18.48
C GLN A 216 3.61 -26.58 17.14
N LEU A 217 4.30 -26.21 16.06
CA LEU A 217 3.72 -26.04 14.72
C LEU A 217 3.74 -27.35 13.94
N GLY A 218 2.59 -27.70 13.37
CA GLY A 218 2.35 -29.01 12.76
C GLY A 218 1.82 -29.98 13.82
N SER A 219 0.64 -30.57 13.58
CA SER A 219 0.05 -31.54 14.51
C SER A 219 0.36 -32.96 14.05
N ILE A 220 1.62 -33.25 13.76
CA ILE A 220 2.04 -34.60 13.42
C ILE A 220 3.07 -35.07 14.43
N SER A 221 2.70 -35.04 15.72
CA SER A 221 3.42 -35.86 16.71
C SER A 221 3.31 -37.32 16.26
N PRO A 222 4.41 -38.10 16.20
CA PRO A 222 5.72 -37.89 16.82
C PRO A 222 6.84 -37.35 15.89
N PHE A 223 6.48 -36.76 14.75
CA PHE A 223 7.42 -36.31 13.73
C PHE A 223 7.96 -34.90 13.99
N PRO A 224 9.06 -34.51 13.32
CA PRO A 224 9.61 -33.16 13.42
C PRO A 224 8.53 -32.13 13.12
N THR A 225 8.21 -31.32 14.12
CA THR A 225 7.25 -30.23 14.01
C THR A 225 7.90 -29.06 13.28
N ALA A 226 7.37 -28.77 12.09
CA ALA A 226 7.73 -27.63 11.29
C ALA A 226 6.49 -27.07 10.58
N PRO A 227 6.47 -25.76 10.27
CA PRO A 227 5.45 -25.13 9.43
C PRO A 227 5.21 -25.85 8.11
N ALA A 228 6.26 -26.39 7.48
CA ALA A 228 6.18 -27.24 6.30
C ALA A 228 6.97 -28.54 6.47
N VAL A 229 6.47 -29.64 5.89
CA VAL A 229 7.13 -30.95 5.91
C VAL A 229 7.18 -31.50 4.49
N ILE A 230 8.39 -31.84 4.02
CA ILE A 230 8.61 -32.56 2.76
C ILE A 230 8.72 -34.05 3.09
N ILE A 231 7.80 -34.86 2.57
CA ILE A 231 7.81 -36.32 2.73
C ILE A 231 8.46 -36.94 1.50
N ALA A 232 9.66 -37.50 1.65
CA ALA A 232 10.41 -38.13 0.56
C ALA A 232 11.27 -39.32 1.06
N PRO A 233 11.46 -40.38 0.25
CA PRO A 233 12.43 -41.44 0.57
C PRO A 233 13.83 -40.88 0.85
N ASP A 234 14.59 -41.51 1.75
CA ASP A 234 15.90 -41.03 2.19
C ASP A 234 16.88 -40.80 1.02
N GLU A 235 16.78 -41.60 -0.03
CA GLU A 235 17.57 -41.47 -1.26
C GLU A 235 17.38 -40.14 -2.00
N PHE A 236 16.26 -39.44 -1.77
CA PHE A 236 15.96 -38.13 -2.37
C PHE A 236 16.19 -36.95 -1.42
N HIS A 237 16.58 -37.18 -0.16
CA HIS A 237 16.74 -36.09 0.81
C HIS A 237 17.78 -35.06 0.37
N SER A 238 18.91 -35.51 -0.18
CA SER A 238 19.96 -34.61 -0.69
C SER A 238 19.44 -33.68 -1.81
N ALA A 239 18.55 -34.19 -2.67
CA ALA A 239 17.95 -33.40 -3.74
C ALA A 239 16.93 -32.38 -3.21
N PHE A 240 16.14 -32.77 -2.19
CA PHE A 240 15.13 -31.89 -1.61
C PHE A 240 15.66 -30.93 -0.55
N GLN A 241 16.86 -31.17 0.00
CA GLN A 241 17.47 -30.29 1.01
C GLN A 241 17.61 -28.85 0.48
N VAL A 242 18.05 -28.69 -0.78
CA VAL A 242 18.18 -27.37 -1.41
C VAL A 242 16.84 -26.63 -1.47
N TYR A 243 15.74 -27.35 -1.72
CA TYR A 243 14.41 -26.76 -1.75
C TYR A 243 13.88 -26.45 -0.34
N ALA A 244 14.15 -27.31 0.66
CA ALA A 244 13.80 -27.05 2.05
C ALA A 244 14.54 -25.84 2.63
N ASP A 245 15.83 -25.72 2.32
CA ASP A 245 16.65 -24.57 2.70
C ASP A 245 16.13 -23.30 2.04
N TRP A 246 15.83 -23.35 0.73
CA TRP A 246 15.21 -22.23 0.03
C TRP A 246 13.86 -21.82 0.64
N MET A 247 12.97 -22.77 0.96
CA MET A 247 11.69 -22.46 1.61
C MET A 247 11.90 -21.84 3.00
N THR A 248 12.91 -22.31 3.73
CA THR A 248 13.29 -21.75 5.03
C THR A 248 13.84 -20.32 4.89
N ASP A 249 14.63 -20.05 3.86
CA ASP A 249 15.10 -18.70 3.51
C ASP A 249 13.93 -17.77 3.09
N GLN A 250 12.87 -18.32 2.49
CA GLN A 250 11.62 -17.60 2.24
C GLN A 250 10.74 -17.45 3.50
N GLY A 251 11.23 -17.87 4.67
CA GLY A 251 10.55 -17.71 5.97
C GLY A 251 9.65 -18.88 6.37
N ILE A 252 9.59 -19.96 5.58
CA ILE A 252 8.79 -21.15 5.87
C ILE A 252 9.73 -22.25 6.35
N ARG A 253 9.91 -22.38 7.67
CA ARG A 253 10.76 -23.44 8.22
C ARG A 253 10.26 -24.81 7.76
N THR A 254 11.15 -25.56 7.13
CA THR A 254 10.80 -26.82 6.47
C THR A 254 11.62 -27.97 7.02
N ALA A 255 10.95 -29.06 7.37
CA ALA A 255 11.59 -30.32 7.75
C ALA A 255 11.45 -31.36 6.63
N LEU A 256 12.49 -32.19 6.43
CA LEU A 256 12.37 -33.41 5.61
C LEU A 256 12.06 -34.59 6.51
N ILE A 257 11.17 -35.47 6.04
CA ILE A 257 10.86 -36.73 6.69
C ILE A 257 10.72 -37.86 5.67
N SER A 258 11.15 -39.06 6.05
CA SER A 258 10.97 -40.25 5.21
C SER A 258 9.69 -41.02 5.52
N PRO A 259 9.08 -41.67 4.50
CA PRO A 259 7.96 -42.58 4.73
C PRO A 259 8.28 -43.68 5.75
N GLN A 260 9.53 -44.17 5.79
CA GLN A 260 10.00 -45.15 6.76
C GLN A 260 9.92 -44.61 8.20
N THR A 261 10.28 -43.33 8.40
CA THR A 261 10.11 -42.66 9.69
C THR A 261 8.63 -42.66 10.09
N ILE A 262 7.72 -42.45 9.13
CA ILE A 262 6.27 -42.45 9.38
C ILE A 262 5.76 -43.84 9.75
N TYR A 263 6.11 -44.86 8.95
CA TYR A 263 5.70 -46.24 9.19
C TYR A 263 6.31 -46.84 10.46
N GLY A 264 7.45 -46.35 10.93
CA GLY A 264 8.05 -46.82 12.18
C GLY A 264 7.24 -46.48 13.43
N TYR A 265 6.25 -45.58 13.33
CA TYR A 265 5.43 -45.11 14.44
C TYR A 265 3.95 -45.56 14.40
N PHE A 266 3.47 -46.12 13.28
CA PHE A 266 2.09 -46.62 13.08
C PHE A 266 2.09 -48.09 12.68
#